data_AF-A0A8X8BWR2-F1
#
_entry.id   AF-A0A8X8BWR2-F1
#
_cell.length_a   1.000
_cell.length_b   1.000
_cell.length_c   1.000
_cell.angle_alpha   90.00
_cell.angle_beta   90.00
_cell.angle_gamma   90.00
#
_symmetry.space_group_name_H-M   'P 1'
#
loop_
_entity.id
_entity.type
_entity.pdbx_description
1 polymer ?
#
loop_
_entity_poly.entity_id
_entity_poly.type
_entity_poly.pdbx_seq_one_letter_code
_entity_poly.pdbx_strand_id
1 'polypeptide(L)'
;MPLSRSLSMTSLNGLPLWEDEDLPVEDLILFEVAWEVTNKVGGIYTVLQTKAKITVDEWGENFFMVGPYFEQNVKTQVELCDPTNPAIQRAIDNLKTNGCQVKKLSSFLHTTEHINPTLN
;
A
#
# COMPACT_ATOMS: atom_id res chain seq x y z
N MET A 1 10.17 15.73 -8.22
CA MET A 1 9.58 16.36 -7.03
C MET A 1 8.36 15.55 -6.67
N PRO A 2 8.16 15.15 -5.40
CA PRO A 2 6.92 14.50 -4.99
C PRO A 2 5.75 15.43 -5.29
N LEU A 3 4.62 14.86 -5.69
CA LEU A 3 3.41 15.63 -5.95
C LEU A 3 2.87 16.21 -4.64
N SER A 4 2.36 17.44 -4.65
CA SER A 4 1.72 18.04 -3.47
C SER A 4 0.49 17.22 -3.10
N ARG A 5 0.40 16.77 -1.84
CA ARG A 5 -0.75 16.01 -1.33
C ARG A 5 -2.01 16.88 -1.36
N SER A 6 -2.94 16.57 -2.26
CA SER A 6 -4.26 17.19 -2.29
C SER A 6 -5.25 16.25 -1.61
N LEU A 7 -5.63 16.56 -0.38
CA LEU A 7 -6.71 15.85 0.30
C LEU A 7 -8.05 16.37 -0.20
N SER A 8 -8.76 15.56 -0.96
CA SER A 8 -10.20 15.74 -1.18
C SER A 8 -10.93 14.79 -0.26
N MET A 9 -11.50 15.32 0.81
CA MET A 9 -12.14 14.53 1.85
C MET A 9 -13.65 14.55 1.65
N THR A 10 -14.19 13.48 1.06
CA THR A 10 -15.63 13.23 1.04
C THR A 10 -15.94 12.25 2.16
N SER A 11 -16.40 12.74 3.31
CA SER A 11 -16.80 11.85 4.40
C SER A 11 -17.97 10.97 3.97
N LEU A 12 -17.95 9.70 4.41
CA LEU A 12 -19.16 8.90 4.48
C LEU A 12 -20.17 9.63 5.38
N ASN A 13 -21.44 9.67 4.97
CA ASN A 13 -22.51 10.25 5.78
C ASN A 13 -22.45 9.69 7.21
N GLY A 14 -22.28 10.56 8.21
CA GLY A 14 -22.28 10.21 9.63
C GLY A 14 -20.91 10.18 10.33
N LEU A 15 -19.82 10.52 9.64
CA LEU A 15 -18.54 10.80 10.30
C LEU A 15 -18.42 12.32 10.59
N PRO A 16 -17.79 12.72 11.71
CA PRO A 16 -17.54 14.13 11.98
C PRO A 16 -16.77 14.74 10.80
N LEU A 17 -17.19 15.93 10.37
CA LEU A 17 -16.46 16.70 9.37
C LEU A 17 -15.20 17.23 10.04
N TRP A 18 -14.03 16.72 9.63
CA TRP A 18 -12.74 17.21 10.10
C TRP A 18 -12.36 18.48 9.31
N GLU A 19 -13.33 19.38 9.14
CA GLU A 19 -13.22 20.59 8.32
C GLU A 19 -12.48 21.73 9.04
N ASP A 20 -12.35 21.64 10.37
CA ASP A 20 -11.94 22.79 11.21
C ASP A 20 -10.50 22.71 11.77
N GLU A 21 -9.75 21.62 11.57
CA GLU A 21 -8.35 21.54 12.00
C GLU A 21 -7.39 21.37 10.82
N ASP A 22 -6.32 22.16 10.81
CA ASP A 22 -5.15 21.97 9.94
C ASP A 22 -4.55 20.58 10.23
N LEU A 23 -5.01 19.56 9.50
CA LEU A 23 -4.47 18.22 9.63
C LEU A 23 -2.99 18.24 9.24
N PRO A 24 -2.10 17.55 9.97
CA PRO A 24 -0.70 17.43 9.59
C PRO A 24 -0.61 16.47 8.40
N VAL A 25 -0.93 16.97 7.20
CA VAL A 25 -1.02 16.18 5.95
C VAL A 25 0.27 15.41 5.66
N GLU A 26 1.40 15.95 6.11
CA GLU A 26 2.72 15.32 5.99
C GLU A 26 2.86 14.05 6.85
N ASP A 27 2.20 14.00 8.00
CA ASP A 27 2.25 12.89 8.97
C ASP A 27 1.15 11.84 8.74
N LEU A 28 0.20 12.11 7.83
CA LEU A 28 -0.86 11.16 7.52
C LEU A 28 -0.31 9.90 6.86
N ILE A 29 -0.95 8.78 7.19
CA ILE A 29 -0.67 7.45 6.64
C ILE A 29 -1.88 7.00 5.84
N LEU A 30 -1.65 6.52 4.63
CA LEU A 30 -2.68 5.99 3.74
C LEU A 30 -2.62 4.46 3.70
N PHE A 31 -3.75 3.81 4.00
CA PHE A 31 -3.92 2.37 3.85
C PHE A 31 -4.94 2.07 2.74
N GLU A 32 -4.53 1.34 1.72
CA GLU A 32 -5.43 0.71 0.75
C GLU A 32 -5.65 -0.75 1.10
N VAL A 33 -6.89 -1.13 1.37
CA VAL A 33 -7.24 -2.49 1.78
C VAL A 33 -8.10 -3.14 0.70
N ALA A 34 -7.66 -4.27 0.16
CA ALA A 34 -8.44 -5.03 -0.81
C ALA A 34 -8.07 -6.51 -0.83
N TRP A 35 -9.02 -7.34 -1.28
CA TRP A 35 -8.81 -8.77 -1.50
C TRP A 35 -7.74 -9.06 -2.57
N GLU A 36 -7.61 -8.18 -3.56
CA GLU A 36 -6.75 -8.38 -4.72
C GLU A 36 -5.35 -7.76 -4.55
N VAL A 37 -5.00 -7.25 -3.36
CA VAL A 37 -3.61 -6.83 -3.08
C VAL A 37 -2.71 -8.06 -3.17
N THR A 38 -1.77 -8.06 -4.12
CA THR A 38 -0.90 -9.20 -4.46
C THR A 38 -1.65 -10.48 -4.83
N ASN A 39 -2.92 -10.39 -5.21
CA ASN A 39 -3.74 -11.53 -5.59
C ASN A 39 -4.60 -11.21 -6.81
N LYS A 40 -4.09 -11.54 -7.99
CA LYS A 40 -4.78 -11.26 -9.26
C LYS A 40 -5.98 -12.20 -9.44
N VAL A 41 -7.18 -11.70 -9.14
CA VAL A 41 -8.45 -12.44 -9.32
C VAL A 41 -9.30 -11.81 -10.42
N GLY A 42 -9.31 -10.48 -10.52
CA GLY A 42 -10.18 -9.74 -11.42
C GLY A 42 -9.64 -8.35 -11.75
N GLY A 43 -10.57 -7.42 -12.00
CA GLY A 43 -10.22 -6.06 -12.43
C GLY A 43 -9.62 -5.20 -11.32
N ILE A 44 -9.87 -5.52 -10.04
CA ILE A 44 -9.39 -4.69 -8.92
C ILE A 44 -7.87 -4.75 -8.83
N TYR A 45 -7.24 -5.91 -9.08
CA TYR A 45 -5.79 -6.00 -9.18
C TYR A 45 -5.21 -4.98 -10.16
N THR A 46 -5.80 -4.85 -11.35
CA THR A 46 -5.34 -3.89 -12.37
C THR A 46 -5.54 -2.44 -11.93
N VAL A 47 -6.66 -2.14 -11.25
CA VAL A 47 -6.90 -0.80 -10.68
C VAL A 47 -5.84 -0.47 -9.64
N LEU A 48 -5.59 -1.38 -8.69
CA LEU A 48 -4.57 -1.22 -7.66
C LEU A 48 -3.18 -1.06 -8.27
N GLN A 49 -2.83 -1.89 -9.25
CA GLN A 49 -1.51 -1.84 -9.90
C GLN A 49 -1.28 -0.53 -10.64
N THR A 50 -2.27 -0.05 -11.40
CA THR A 50 -2.15 1.19 -12.17
C THR A 50 -2.19 2.43 -11.27
N LYS A 51 -2.94 2.39 -10.17
CA LYS A 51 -3.02 3.48 -9.18
C LYS A 51 -1.84 3.52 -8.21
N ALA A 52 -1.23 2.38 -7.87
CA ALA A 52 -0.16 2.31 -6.89
C ALA A 52 1.02 3.20 -7.27
N LYS A 53 1.38 3.25 -8.57
CA LYS A 53 2.50 4.07 -9.05
C LYS A 53 2.33 5.55 -8.71
N ILE A 54 1.20 6.14 -9.10
CA ILE A 54 0.94 7.57 -8.85
C ILE A 54 0.72 7.84 -7.34
N THR A 55 0.16 6.88 -6.61
CA THR A 55 -0.07 7.03 -5.17
C THR A 55 1.25 7.03 -4.40
N VAL A 56 2.24 6.22 -4.81
CA VAL A 56 3.59 6.27 -4.23
C VAL A 56 4.27 7.61 -4.55
N ASP A 57 4.07 8.19 -5.73
CA ASP A 57 4.63 9.51 -6.08
C ASP A 57 4.05 10.66 -5.21
N GLU A 58 2.82 10.50 -4.70
CA GLU A 58 2.14 11.45 -3.82
C GLU A 58 2.40 11.21 -2.32
N TRP A 59 2.39 9.95 -1.88
CA TRP A 59 2.41 9.57 -0.46
C TRP A 59 3.76 9.03 0.02
N GLY A 60 4.60 8.54 -0.89
CA GLY A 60 5.92 8.00 -0.57
C GLY A 60 5.87 6.87 0.45
N GLU A 61 6.65 6.97 1.52
CA GLU A 61 6.74 5.96 2.58
C GLU A 61 5.50 5.88 3.48
N ASN A 62 4.56 6.82 3.35
CA ASN A 62 3.32 6.83 4.11
C ASN A 62 2.19 6.03 3.45
N PHE A 63 2.44 5.40 2.30
CA PHE A 63 1.47 4.56 1.60
C PHE A 63 1.67 3.07 1.89
N PHE A 64 0.59 2.40 2.28
CA PHE A 64 0.58 0.97 2.59
C PHE A 64 -0.60 0.29 1.92
N MET A 65 -0.37 -0.92 1.40
CA MET A 65 -1.42 -1.79 0.89
C MET A 65 -1.58 -3.00 1.80
N VAL A 66 -2.82 -3.36 2.09
CA VAL A 66 -3.15 -4.46 3.01
C VAL A 66 -4.09 -5.44 2.31
N GLY A 67 -3.75 -6.73 2.36
CA GLY A 67 -4.58 -7.77 1.82
C GLY A 67 -4.22 -9.15 2.35
N PRO A 68 -4.95 -10.19 1.91
CA PRO A 68 -4.70 -11.57 2.29
C PRO A 68 -3.31 -12.05 1.83
N TYR A 69 -2.68 -12.88 2.66
CA TYR A 69 -1.37 -13.44 2.37
C TYR A 69 -1.46 -14.73 1.55
N PHE A 70 -0.95 -14.71 0.32
CA PHE A 70 -0.81 -15.90 -0.53
C PHE A 70 0.67 -16.13 -0.87
N GLU A 71 1.27 -17.18 -0.30
CA GLU A 71 2.72 -17.38 -0.35
C GLU A 71 3.32 -17.42 -1.77
N GLN A 72 2.63 -18.08 -2.72
CA GLN A 72 3.07 -18.19 -4.11
C GLN A 72 3.08 -16.83 -4.83
N ASN A 73 2.07 -16.01 -4.58
CA ASN A 73 1.91 -14.72 -5.24
C ASN A 73 2.84 -13.66 -4.64
N VAL A 74 3.03 -13.71 -3.32
CA VAL A 74 3.92 -12.77 -2.62
C VAL A 74 5.36 -12.95 -3.06
N LYS A 75 5.88 -14.18 -3.14
CA LYS A 75 7.29 -14.41 -3.52
C LYS A 75 7.66 -13.90 -4.92
N THR A 76 6.68 -13.71 -5.80
CA THR A 76 6.90 -13.34 -7.20
C THR A 76 6.67 -11.85 -7.48
N GLN A 77 5.97 -11.14 -6.62
CA GLN A 77 5.48 -9.77 -6.91
C GLN A 77 6.06 -8.69 -6.00
N VAL A 78 6.69 -9.06 -4.89
CA VAL A 78 7.09 -8.10 -3.86
C VAL A 78 8.41 -8.52 -3.20
N GLU A 79 9.19 -7.51 -2.80
CA GLU A 79 10.37 -7.71 -1.97
C GLU A 79 10.03 -7.46 -0.50
N LEU A 80 10.81 -8.06 0.39
CA LEU A 80 10.68 -7.84 1.82
C LEU A 80 11.51 -6.61 2.22
N CYS A 81 10.91 -5.71 2.98
CA CYS A 81 11.58 -4.51 3.49
C CYS A 81 11.05 -4.21 4.89
N ASP A 82 11.82 -3.57 5.77
CA ASP A 82 11.39 -3.18 7.13
C ASP A 82 10.72 -1.80 7.16
N PRO A 83 9.67 -1.58 7.98
CA PRO A 83 8.97 -0.29 7.97
C PRO A 83 9.85 0.79 8.60
N THR A 84 10.07 1.89 7.89
CA THR A 84 10.80 3.04 8.42
C THR A 84 10.03 3.72 9.56
N ASN A 85 8.69 3.65 9.53
CA ASN A 85 7.84 4.32 10.51
C ASN A 85 7.72 3.50 11.83
N PRO A 86 8.14 4.07 12.98
CA PRO A 86 8.13 3.35 14.26
C PRO A 86 6.72 3.08 14.79
N ALA A 87 5.71 3.88 14.44
CA ALA A 87 4.33 3.61 14.83
C ALA A 87 3.78 2.37 14.11
N ILE A 88 4.11 2.21 12.83
CA ILE A 88 3.76 1.02 12.04
C ILE A 88 4.47 -0.22 12.58
N GLN A 89 5.76 -0.10 12.93
CA GLN A 89 6.51 -1.20 13.52
C GLN A 89 5.86 -1.69 14.82
N ARG A 90 5.53 -0.77 15.74
CA ARG A 90 4.82 -1.11 16.99
C ARG A 90 3.46 -1.77 16.73
N ALA A 91 2.70 -1.27 15.76
CA ALA A 91 1.41 -1.86 15.40
C ALA A 91 1.57 -3.30 14.88
N ILE A 92 2.56 -3.54 14.02
CA ILE A 92 2.88 -4.88 13.50
C ILE A 92 3.32 -5.81 14.62
N ASP A 93 4.15 -5.34 15.55
CA ASP A 93 4.63 -6.16 16.67
C ASP A 93 3.47 -6.54 17.59
N ASN A 94 2.56 -5.60 17.89
CA ASN A 94 1.34 -5.90 18.61
C ASN A 94 0.47 -6.94 17.89
N LEU A 95 0.33 -6.85 16.56
CA LEU A 95 -0.41 -7.86 15.79
C LEU A 95 0.25 -9.25 15.90
N LYS A 96 1.58 -9.32 15.82
CA LYS A 96 2.33 -10.58 15.98
C LYS A 96 2.17 -11.17 17.38
N THR A 97 2.25 -10.35 18.42
CA THR A 97 2.06 -10.79 19.81
C THR A 97 0.66 -11.35 20.04
N ASN A 98 -0.35 -10.83 19.33
CA ASN A 98 -1.72 -11.34 19.38
C ASN A 98 -1.99 -12.54 18.45
N GLY A 99 -0.94 -13.13 17.86
CA GLY A 99 -1.04 -14.35 17.05
C GLY A 99 -1.32 -14.13 15.56
N CYS A 100 -1.33 -12.87 15.07
CA CYS A 100 -1.49 -12.59 13.66
C CYS A 100 -0.15 -12.69 12.92
N GLN A 101 -0.12 -13.46 11.82
CA GLN A 101 1.04 -13.50 10.94
C GLN A 101 0.99 -12.33 9.95
N VAL A 102 1.83 -11.33 10.18
CA VAL A 102 1.98 -10.18 9.28
C VAL A 102 3.34 -10.26 8.60
N LYS A 103 3.35 -10.38 7.27
CA LYS A 103 4.58 -10.29 6.47
C LYS A 103 4.60 -8.95 5.74
N LYS A 104 5.72 -8.22 5.86
CA LYS A 104 5.87 -6.90 5.26
C LYS A 104 6.34 -7.02 3.81
N LEU A 105 5.70 -6.24 2.95
CA LEU A 105 5.98 -6.18 1.52
C LEU A 105 6.43 -4.74 1.22
N SER A 106 7.52 -4.55 0.50
CA SER A 106 7.90 -3.24 -0.03
C SER A 106 6.91 -2.84 -1.13
N SER A 107 6.75 -1.53 -1.35
CA SER A 107 6.07 -1.00 -2.53
C SER A 107 6.54 -1.73 -3.78
N PHE A 108 5.57 -2.16 -4.59
CA PHE A 108 5.71 -2.84 -5.87
C PHE A 108 7.05 -2.55 -6.56
N LEU A 109 8.00 -3.48 -6.45
CA LEU A 109 9.19 -3.45 -7.29
C LEU A 109 8.81 -4.03 -8.64
N HIS A 110 8.79 -3.12 -9.62
CA HIS A 110 9.07 -3.37 -11.02
C HIS A 110 8.63 -4.75 -11.53
N THR A 111 7.37 -4.86 -11.98
CA THR A 111 7.08 -5.81 -13.06
C THR A 111 7.71 -5.25 -14.33
N THR A 112 9.04 -5.31 -14.44
CA THR A 112 9.69 -5.27 -15.74
C THR A 112 9.14 -6.47 -16.48
N GLU A 113 8.42 -6.20 -17.56
CA GLU A 113 8.08 -7.20 -18.55
C GLU A 113 9.37 -7.96 -18.89
N HIS A 114 9.43 -9.23 -18.51
CA HIS A 114 10.31 -10.18 -19.18
C HIS A 114 9.75 -10.37 -20.59
N ILE A 115 9.97 -9.39 -21.48
CA ILE A 115 10.07 -9.68 -22.91
C ILE A 115 11.41 -10.40 -23.03
N ASN A 116 11.37 -11.73 -23.08
CA ASN A 116 12.49 -12.57 -23.48
C ASN A 116 12.99 -12.09 -24.86
N PRO A 117 14.20 -11.51 -25.00
CA PRO A 117 14.77 -11.20 -26.30
C PRO A 117 15.58 -12.40 -26.83
N THR A 118 15.06 -13.62 -26.65
CA THR A 118 15.64 -14.83 -27.24
C THR A 118 14.52 -15.74 -27.71
N LEU A 119 13.98 -15.41 -28.88
CA LEU A 119 13.40 -16.35 -29.83
C LEU A 119 13.49 -15.70 -31.22
N ASN A 120 14.47 -16.20 -31.99
CA ASN A 120 14.91 -15.91 -33.36
C ASN A 120 15.77 -14.67 -33.59
#